data_AF-A0A1X7U2R7-F1
#
_entry.id   AF-A0A1X7U2R7-F1
#
_cell.length_a   1.000
_cell.length_b   1.000
_cell.length_c   1.000
_cell.angle_alpha   90.00
_cell.angle_beta   90.00
_cell.angle_gamma   90.00
#
_symmetry.space_group_name_H-M   'P 1'
#
loop_
_entity.id
_entity.type
_entity.pdbx_description
1 polymer ?
#
loop_
_entity_poly.entity_id
_entity_poly.type
_entity_poly.pdbx_seq_one_letter_code
_entity_poly.pdbx_strand_id
1 'polypeptide(L)'
;MWELGKESLDYCNLISEGANHVIVYDNLPRRHLEQRLREQIAAIIYTNSRNIRVTYPTVQHQNGSKDCGLFALAFTMSVCSGQNPGSLGYI
;
A
#
# COMPACT_ATOMS: atom_id res chain seq x y z
N MET A 1 3.16 -18.91 -27.42
CA MET A 1 4.19 -17.91 -27.04
C MET A 1 3.45 -16.86 -26.22
N TRP A 2 3.54 -16.94 -24.90
CA TRP A 2 2.85 -15.98 -24.02
C TRP A 2 3.84 -14.84 -23.74
N GLU A 3 3.51 -13.64 -24.20
CA GLU A 3 4.22 -12.42 -23.82
C GLU A 3 3.91 -12.12 -22.36
N LEU A 4 4.96 -12.06 -21.53
CA LEU A 4 4.89 -11.48 -20.20
C LEU A 4 4.51 -10.00 -20.37
N GLY A 5 3.26 -9.68 -20.04
CA GLY A 5 2.80 -8.30 -19.96
C GLY A 5 3.75 -7.50 -19.09
N LYS A 6 4.09 -6.29 -19.55
CA LYS A 6 4.77 -5.25 -18.78
C LYS A 6 3.95 -4.95 -17.52
N GLU A 7 4.13 -5.75 -16.46
CA GLU A 7 3.74 -5.36 -15.12
C GLU A 7 4.87 -4.46 -14.62
N SER A 8 4.75 -3.17 -14.93
CA SER A 8 5.46 -2.13 -14.22
C SER A 8 5.29 -2.36 -12.71
N LEU A 9 6.35 -2.10 -11.94
CA LEU A 9 6.36 -2.04 -10.48
C LEU A 9 5.49 -0.87 -9.96
N ASP A 10 4.26 -0.74 -10.45
CA ASP A 10 3.39 0.44 -10.30
C ASP A 10 2.62 0.46 -8.98
N TYR A 11 2.80 -0.55 -8.11
CA TYR A 11 2.08 -0.66 -6.84
C TYR A 11 3.07 -0.70 -5.66
N CYS A 12 3.65 0.45 -5.36
CA CYS A 12 4.52 0.65 -4.20
C CYS A 12 3.69 0.93 -2.93
N ASN A 13 2.79 0.00 -2.61
CA ASN A 13 1.88 0.11 -1.47
C ASN A 13 2.48 -0.54 -0.23
N LEU A 14 2.44 0.15 0.92
CA LEU A 14 2.71 -0.48 2.22
C LEU A 14 1.41 -0.95 2.85
N ILE A 15 1.38 -2.21 3.27
CA ILE A 15 0.28 -2.84 4.00
C ILE A 15 0.70 -3.00 5.46
N SER A 16 -0.01 -2.34 6.37
CA SER A 16 0.09 -2.61 7.81
C SER A 16 -1.15 -3.40 8.26
N GLU A 17 -0.92 -4.50 9.00
CA GLU A 17 -1.95 -5.44 9.43
C GLU A 17 -2.29 -5.28 10.92
N GLY A 18 -3.59 -5.19 11.22
CA GLY A 18 -4.18 -5.64 12.48
C GLY A 18 -5.16 -6.80 12.22
N ALA A 19 -5.69 -7.43 13.27
CA ALA A 19 -6.42 -8.71 13.18
C ALA A 19 -7.42 -8.86 12.01
N ASN A 20 -8.14 -7.78 11.63
CA ASN A 20 -9.07 -7.75 10.49
C ASN A 20 -8.99 -6.43 9.68
N HIS A 21 -7.89 -5.68 9.81
CA HIS A 21 -7.79 -4.32 9.28
C HIS A 21 -6.45 -4.12 8.59
N VAL A 22 -6.54 -3.67 7.34
CA VAL A 22 -5.41 -3.29 6.50
C VAL A 22 -5.38 -1.80 6.32
N ILE A 23 -4.20 -1.22 6.53
CA ILE A 23 -3.91 0.16 6.15
C ILE A 23 -3.01 0.11 4.93
N VAL A 24 -3.45 0.74 3.83
CA VAL A 24 -2.69 0.84 2.57
C VAL A 24 -2.20 2.27 2.42
N TYR A 25 -0.88 2.46 2.49
CA TYR A 25 -0.26 3.75 2.18
C TYR A 25 0.14 3.77 0.71
N ASP A 26 -0.50 4.64 -0.07
CA ASP A 26 -0.28 4.83 -1.52
C ASP A 26 0.08 6.30 -1.76
N ASN A 27 1.25 6.55 -2.36
CA ASN A 27 1.72 7.90 -2.68
C ASN A 27 1.28 8.38 -4.08
N LEU A 28 0.51 7.57 -4.81
CA LEU A 28 -0.16 7.95 -6.05
C LEU A 28 -1.58 8.44 -5.76
N PRO A 29 -2.16 9.30 -6.62
CA PRO A 29 -3.50 9.85 -6.43
C PRO A 29 -4.65 8.83 -6.65
N ARG A 30 -4.40 7.52 -6.51
CA ARG A 30 -5.42 6.48 -6.67
C ARG A 30 -6.30 6.41 -5.43
N ARG A 31 -7.62 6.29 -5.65
CA ARG A 31 -8.62 6.22 -4.57
C ARG A 31 -9.33 4.88 -4.46
N HIS A 32 -9.03 3.94 -5.35
CA HIS A 32 -9.75 2.67 -5.45
C HIS A 32 -8.79 1.49 -5.47
N LEU A 33 -9.08 0.52 -4.60
CA LEU A 33 -8.42 -0.77 -4.54
C LEU A 33 -8.99 -1.67 -5.65
N GLU A 34 -8.14 -2.09 -6.59
CA GLU A 34 -8.55 -3.02 -7.64
C GLU A 34 -9.01 -4.36 -7.05
N GLN A 35 -10.01 -4.98 -7.68
CA GLN A 35 -10.60 -6.25 -7.21
C GLN A 35 -9.55 -7.35 -7.03
N ARG A 36 -8.58 -7.45 -7.96
CA ARG A 36 -7.48 -8.42 -7.88
C ARG A 36 -6.61 -8.21 -6.63
N LEU A 37 -6.30 -6.96 -6.30
CA LEU A 37 -5.51 -6.65 -5.10
C LEU A 37 -6.30 -6.93 -3.81
N ARG A 38 -7.64 -6.74 -3.81
CA ARG A 38 -8.51 -7.16 -2.69
C ARG A 38 -8.43 -8.65 -2.44
N GLU A 39 -8.50 -9.46 -3.50
CA GLU A 39 -8.43 -10.92 -3.41
C GLU A 39 -7.07 -11.38 -2.92
N GLN A 40 -5.98 -10.76 -3.39
CA GLN A 40 -4.63 -11.04 -2.91
C GLN A 40 -4.47 -10.69 -1.42
N ILE A 41 -4.96 -9.53 -0.99
CA ILE A 41 -4.97 -9.13 0.43
C ILE A 41 -5.75 -10.16 1.26
N ALA A 42 -6.93 -10.58 0.81
CA ALA A 42 -7.75 -11.56 1.50
C ALA A 42 -7.12 -12.96 1.57
N ALA A 43 -6.32 -13.35 0.56
CA ALA A 43 -5.61 -14.63 0.54
C ALA A 43 -4.39 -14.65 1.48
N ILE A 44 -3.76 -13.49 1.72
CA ILE A 44 -2.56 -13.37 2.55
C ILE A 44 -2.91 -13.17 4.02
N ILE A 45 -3.98 -12.42 4.32
CA ILE A 45 -4.36 -12.11 5.69
C ILE A 45 -4.94 -13.34 6.37
N TYR A 46 -4.30 -13.73 7.46
CA TYR A 46 -4.77 -14.81 8.30
C TYR A 46 -5.81 -14.28 9.29
N THR A 47 -7.08 -14.27 8.88
CA THR A 47 -8.20 -13.82 9.72
C THR A 47 -9.36 -14.82 9.75
N ASN A 48 -10.00 -14.95 10.92
CA ASN A 48 -11.27 -15.67 11.09
C ASN A 48 -12.51 -14.78 10.81
N SER A 49 -12.31 -13.50 10.50
CA SER A 49 -13.39 -12.57 10.17
C SER A 49 -13.87 -12.77 8.74
N ARG A 50 -15.19 -12.65 8.54
CA ARG A 50 -15.80 -12.62 7.19
C ARG A 50 -15.62 -11.27 6.48
N ASN A 51 -15.10 -10.27 7.17
CA ASN A 51 -14.91 -8.94 6.64
C ASN A 51 -13.50 -8.42 6.97
N ILE A 52 -12.80 -7.96 5.93
CA ILE A 52 -11.52 -7.26 6.04
C ILE A 52 -11.78 -5.79 5.72
N ARG A 53 -11.46 -4.91 6.67
CA ARG A 53 -11.52 -3.48 6.45
C ARG A 53 -10.22 -3.02 5.79
N VAL A 54 -10.29 -2.24 4.72
CA VAL A 54 -9.12 -1.60 4.10
C VAL A 54 -9.28 -0.08 4.18
N THR A 55 -8.25 0.62 4.65
CA THR A 55 -8.23 2.09 4.74
C THR A 55 -7.06 2.69 3.98
N TYR A 56 -7.33 3.81 3.31
CA TYR A 56 -6.38 4.61 2.55
C TYR A 56 -6.21 5.97 3.22
N PRO A 57 -5.28 6.12 4.18
CA PRO A 57 -4.98 7.42 4.74
C PRO A 57 -4.36 8.34 3.69
N THR A 58 -4.63 9.64 3.81
CA THR A 58 -3.91 10.65 3.03
C THR A 58 -2.46 10.67 3.47
N VAL A 59 -1.54 10.55 2.51
CA VAL A 59 -0.09 10.65 2.71
C VAL A 59 0.50 11.64 1.72
N GLN A 60 1.77 11.98 1.91
CA GLN A 60 2.49 12.77 0.92
C GLN A 60 2.57 12.02 -0.42
N HIS A 61 2.19 12.71 -1.50
CA HIS A 61 2.27 12.18 -2.85
C HIS A 61 3.70 12.32 -3.40
N GLN A 62 4.09 11.39 -4.27
CA GLN A 62 5.31 11.58 -5.06
C GLN A 62 5.13 12.67 -6.11
N ASN A 63 6.22 13.38 -6.39
CA ASN A 63 6.27 14.39 -7.45
C ASN A 63 6.69 13.78 -8.80
N GLY A 64 7.49 12.70 -8.79
CA GLY A 64 7.92 11.98 -9.99
C GLY A 64 7.49 10.51 -10.00
N SER A 65 7.39 9.93 -11.19
CA SER A 65 7.06 8.50 -11.37
C SER A 65 8.18 7.54 -10.92
N LYS A 66 9.37 8.06 -10.60
CA LYS A 66 10.54 7.29 -10.17
C LYS A 66 10.70 7.21 -8.65
N ASP A 67 9.90 7.97 -7.90
CA ASP A 67 10.09 8.12 -6.45
C ASP A 67 9.30 7.07 -5.65
N CYS A 68 8.47 6.25 -6.32
CA CYS A 68 7.52 5.34 -5.68
C CYS A 68 8.21 4.35 -4.75
N GLY A 69 9.35 3.81 -5.16
CA GLY A 69 10.16 2.91 -4.34
C GLY A 69 10.73 3.60 -3.10
N LEU A 70 11.15 4.87 -3.20
CA LEU A 70 11.68 5.64 -2.07
C LEU A 70 10.59 5.93 -1.04
N PHE A 71 9.40 6.34 -1.50
CA PHE A 71 8.25 6.54 -0.63
C PHE A 71 7.81 5.24 0.05
N ALA A 72 7.78 4.11 -0.66
CA ALA A 72 7.48 2.82 -0.05
C ALA A 72 8.47 2.47 1.08
N LEU A 73 9.77 2.66 0.87
CA LEU A 73 10.79 2.44 1.90
C LEU A 73 10.61 3.39 3.09
N ALA A 74 10.37 4.68 2.82
CA ALA A 74 10.21 5.68 3.88
C ALA A 74 8.95 5.44 4.71
N PHE A 75 7.83 5.08 4.07
CA PHE A 75 6.60 4.66 4.74
C PHE A 75 6.83 3.39 5.57
N THR A 76 7.57 2.41 5.03
CA THR A 76 7.94 1.17 5.76
C THR A 76 8.66 1.53 7.06
N MET A 77 9.72 2.33 6.97
CA MET A 77 10.52 2.74 8.13
C MET A 77 9.70 3.48 9.17
N SER A 78 8.78 4.35 8.72
CA SER A 78 7.89 5.10 9.61
C SER A 78 6.96 4.17 10.37
N VAL A 79 6.32 3.22 9.68
CA VAL A 79 5.43 2.22 10.31
C VAL A 79 6.20 1.30 11.26
N CYS A 80 7.38 0.81 10.86
CA CYS A 80 8.25 0.00 11.73
C CYS A 80 8.68 0.76 12.99
N SER A 81 8.78 2.09 12.92
CA SER A 81 9.10 2.96 14.05
C SER A 81 7.86 3.38 14.87
N GLY A 82 6.68 2.83 14.57
CA GLY A 82 5.42 3.17 15.24
C GLY A 82 4.86 4.55 14.89
N GLN A 83 5.34 5.18 13.81
CA GLN A 83 4.88 6.48 13.34
C GLN A 83 3.84 6.33 12.23
N ASN A 84 2.96 7.33 12.10
CA ASN A 84 1.96 7.40 11.03
C ASN A 84 2.51 8.15 9.82
N PRO A 85 2.69 7.51 8.64
CA PRO A 85 3.15 8.16 7.42
C PRO A 85 2.33 9.38 6.99
N GLY A 86 1.03 9.43 7.28
CA GLY A 86 0.17 10.58 6.96
C GLY A 86 0.47 11.85 7.76
N SER A 87 1.29 11.73 8.82
CA SER A 87 1.72 12.86 9.66
C SER A 87 3.17 13.29 9.42
N LEU A 88 3.86 12.65 8.47
CA LEU A 88 5.28 12.86 8.20
C LEU A 88 5.50 13.53 6.84
N GLY A 89 6.53 14.37 6.78
CA GLY A 89 7.06 14.92 5.53
C GLY A 89 8.31 14.13 5.11
N TYR A 90 8.30 13.66 3.87
CA TYR A 90 9.38 12.94 3.22
C TYR A 90 10.02 13.86 2.16
N ILE A 91 11.35 13.86 2.09
CA ILE A 91 12.11 14.75 1.20
C ILE A 91 12.57 13.95 -0.02
#